data_AF-A0A8C8CMU4-F1
#
_entry.id   AF-A0A8C8CMU4-F1
#
_cell.length_a   1.000
_cell.length_b   1.000
_cell.length_c   1.000
_cell.angle_alpha   90.00
_cell.angle_beta   90.00
_cell.angle_gamma   90.00
#
_symmetry.space_group_name_H-M   'P 1'
#
loop_
_entity.id
_entity.type
_entity.pdbx_description
1 polymer ?
#
loop_
_entity_poly.entity_id
_entity_poly.type
_entity_poly.pdbx_seq_one_letter_code
_entity_poly.pdbx_strand_id
1 'polypeptide(L)'
;MIEVVASMARGPVFLAGEVMECLITFTNPISHLSTSASSEMLAWASAQIHCQFHASESRVALPAQGTKQDVQAESDTVLIPSRGEGGQCMLDTPPKILFCDLRLDPGESRTYSYSEVVPNDGPPSFRGQSVKYVYKLTIGCQRVSSPIKLLRVPFRVLVLHGMPEPPFPQDEEVAPSNPFLEEEEGGRRDDRPLERALDMLTITSRRCPHLFNITNMRGKVAKFCIFKTVYRLGEDIIGTFDFSEGDIPCIQYSVSLQSEEEIQQGYQRRPGQSISVTGHGRHLESCLHTASTHFSLPVPLNVTPGFSTDIVTLRWRLHFEFVTSREPMESHNVLQNQPEVTVWTGAEHVDVDTFSWDLPIKVLPTNPALTSYVSQPSLHCLTGVPVYSTICR
;
A
#
# COMPACT_ATOMS: atom_id res chain seq x y z
N MET A 1 12.26 -10.34 -35.01
CA MET A 1 11.78 -10.56 -33.63
C MET A 1 12.78 -9.96 -32.65
N ILE A 2 12.36 -9.02 -31.82
CA ILE A 2 13.20 -8.41 -30.78
C ILE A 2 12.55 -8.62 -29.41
N GLU A 3 13.31 -9.12 -28.45
CA GLU A 3 12.91 -9.21 -27.06
C GLU A 3 13.19 -7.89 -26.35
N VAL A 4 12.21 -7.35 -25.63
CA VAL A 4 12.36 -6.16 -24.80
C VAL A 4 12.19 -6.56 -23.35
N VAL A 5 13.19 -6.24 -22.54
CA VAL A 5 13.25 -6.56 -21.12
C VAL A 5 13.42 -5.28 -20.31
N ALA A 6 12.58 -5.08 -19.31
CA ALA A 6 12.69 -3.94 -18.39
C ALA A 6 12.97 -4.44 -16.96
N SER A 7 13.89 -3.77 -16.27
CA SER A 7 14.29 -4.08 -14.90
C SER A 7 14.45 -2.83 -14.06
N MET A 8 14.00 -2.89 -12.80
CA MET A 8 14.08 -1.79 -11.82
C MET A 8 14.99 -2.24 -10.68
N ALA A 9 16.17 -1.60 -10.54
CA ALA A 9 17.20 -2.08 -9.60
C ALA A 9 16.77 -2.04 -8.12
N ARG A 10 15.94 -1.06 -7.73
CA ARG A 10 15.44 -0.88 -6.35
C ARG A 10 14.10 -1.57 -6.07
N GLY A 11 13.60 -2.35 -7.03
CA GLY A 11 12.29 -2.98 -6.98
C GLY A 11 11.16 -2.08 -7.51
N PRO A 12 9.91 -2.58 -7.51
CA PRO A 12 8.79 -1.94 -8.20
C PRO A 12 7.96 -1.04 -7.27
N VAL A 13 8.53 -0.46 -6.21
CA VAL A 13 7.82 0.44 -5.30
C VAL A 13 8.58 1.73 -5.14
N PHE A 14 7.87 2.86 -5.27
CA PHE A 14 8.42 4.20 -5.24
C PHE A 14 7.52 5.14 -4.42
N LEU A 15 8.10 6.17 -3.83
CA LEU A 15 7.35 7.32 -3.33
C LEU A 15 6.98 8.24 -4.49
N ALA A 16 5.83 8.91 -4.37
CA ALA A 16 5.53 10.03 -5.25
C ALA A 16 6.64 11.10 -5.10
N GLY A 17 7.15 11.59 -6.24
CA GLY A 17 8.25 12.56 -6.31
C GLY A 17 9.64 11.95 -6.30
N GLU A 18 9.76 10.63 -6.10
CA GLU A 18 11.02 9.92 -6.20
C GLU A 18 11.40 9.67 -7.67
N VAL A 19 12.71 9.67 -7.97
CA VAL A 19 13.20 9.28 -9.29
C VAL A 19 13.09 7.76 -9.47
N MET A 20 12.35 7.34 -10.49
CA MET A 20 12.27 5.95 -10.93
C MET A 20 13.29 5.70 -12.02
N GLU A 21 14.23 4.79 -11.75
CA GLU A 21 15.22 4.32 -12.72
C GLU A 21 14.88 2.91 -13.22
N CYS A 22 14.92 2.73 -14.53
CA CYS A 22 14.65 1.45 -15.19
C CYS A 22 15.65 1.21 -16.32
N LEU A 23 16.28 0.03 -16.29
CA LEU A 23 17.12 -0.44 -17.39
C LEU A 23 16.26 -1.22 -18.38
N ILE A 24 16.28 -0.77 -19.64
CA ILE A 24 15.50 -1.34 -20.74
C ILE A 24 16.47 -1.94 -21.75
N THR A 25 16.44 -3.25 -21.88
CA THR A 25 17.30 -4.02 -22.77
C THR A 25 16.51 -4.54 -23.97
N PHE A 26 17.03 -4.28 -25.17
CA PHE A 26 16.52 -4.80 -26.43
C PHE A 26 17.50 -5.85 -26.93
N THR A 27 17.01 -7.07 -27.17
CA THR A 27 17.83 -8.22 -27.56
C THR A 27 17.30 -8.83 -28.85
N ASN A 28 18.17 -9.10 -29.81
CA ASN A 28 17.85 -10.00 -30.92
C ASN A 28 18.12 -11.44 -30.46
N PRO A 29 17.09 -12.26 -30.18
CA PRO A 29 17.26 -13.58 -29.57
C PRO A 29 17.80 -14.64 -30.56
N ILE A 30 17.99 -14.28 -31.83
CA ILE A 30 18.54 -15.16 -32.85
C ILE A 30 20.00 -15.48 -32.50
N SER A 31 20.40 -16.75 -32.61
CA SER A 31 21.77 -17.19 -32.30
C SER A 31 22.83 -16.39 -33.08
N HIS A 32 23.93 -16.03 -32.40
CA HIS A 32 25.12 -15.38 -32.98
C HIS A 32 25.74 -16.16 -34.16
N LEU A 33 25.40 -17.43 -34.33
CA LEU A 33 25.83 -18.26 -35.46
C LEU A 33 25.08 -17.94 -36.77
N SER A 34 24.07 -17.08 -36.71
CA SER A 34 23.26 -16.66 -37.85
C SER A 34 23.91 -15.46 -38.56
N THR A 35 23.66 -15.32 -39.86
CA THR A 35 24.27 -14.24 -40.65
C THR A 35 23.66 -12.88 -40.35
N SER A 36 24.40 -11.79 -40.60
CA SER A 36 23.91 -10.39 -40.51
C SER A 36 22.73 -10.07 -41.44
N ALA A 37 22.26 -11.03 -42.26
CA ALA A 37 20.99 -10.93 -42.98
C ALA A 37 19.76 -11.07 -42.05
N SER A 38 19.97 -11.56 -40.82
CA SER A 38 18.95 -11.67 -39.76
C SER A 38 19.02 -10.54 -38.72
N SER A 39 19.68 -9.42 -39.07
CA SER A 39 19.61 -8.20 -38.26
C SER A 39 18.17 -7.68 -38.25
N GLU A 40 17.74 -7.23 -37.08
CA GLU A 40 16.42 -6.64 -36.90
C GLU A 40 16.55 -5.12 -36.69
N MET A 41 15.54 -4.37 -37.15
CA MET A 41 15.54 -2.90 -37.08
C MET A 41 14.29 -2.38 -36.38
N LEU A 42 14.50 -1.64 -35.29
CA LEU A 42 13.47 -0.84 -34.63
C LEU A 42 13.57 0.60 -35.13
N ALA A 43 12.45 1.15 -35.59
CA ALA A 43 12.37 2.55 -36.01
C ALA A 43 12.51 3.50 -34.81
N TRP A 44 11.90 3.14 -33.68
CA TRP A 44 12.01 3.91 -32.45
C TRP A 44 11.59 3.08 -31.23
N ALA A 45 12.01 3.56 -30.06
CA ALA A 45 11.39 3.20 -28.80
C ALA A 45 11.25 4.43 -27.90
N SER A 46 10.17 4.46 -27.13
CA SER A 46 9.93 5.50 -26.12
C SER A 46 9.26 4.91 -24.88
N ALA A 47 9.44 5.58 -23.75
CA ALA A 47 8.95 5.14 -22.46
C ALA A 47 8.26 6.28 -21.71
N GLN A 48 7.20 5.95 -20.97
CA GLN A 48 6.47 6.92 -20.15
C GLN A 48 5.76 6.26 -18.97
N ILE A 49 5.58 7.01 -17.90
CA ILE A 49 4.79 6.64 -16.74
C ILE A 49 3.34 7.08 -16.96
N HIS A 50 2.38 6.23 -16.60
CA HIS A 50 0.97 6.60 -16.55
C HIS A 50 0.23 5.93 -15.38
N CYS A 51 -0.84 6.58 -14.92
CA CYS A 51 -1.75 6.10 -13.89
C CYS A 51 -3.13 5.80 -14.50
N GLN A 52 -3.53 4.53 -14.45
CA GLN A 52 -4.86 4.09 -14.85
C GLN A 52 -5.81 4.08 -13.67
N PHE A 53 -6.96 4.70 -13.86
CA PHE A 53 -8.06 4.72 -12.91
C PHE A 53 -9.22 3.86 -13.39
N HIS A 54 -9.70 3.02 -12.50
CA HIS A 54 -10.92 2.27 -12.70
C HIS A 54 -11.89 2.57 -11.56
N ALA A 55 -13.14 2.83 -11.91
CA ALA A 55 -14.23 2.97 -10.97
C ALA A 55 -15.24 1.85 -11.17
N SER A 56 -15.77 1.34 -10.06
CA SER A 56 -16.85 0.36 -10.09
C SER A 56 -18.14 1.01 -10.57
N GLU A 57 -18.66 0.56 -11.71
CA GLU A 57 -19.87 1.12 -12.31
C GLU A 57 -21.10 1.01 -11.40
N SER A 58 -21.13 0.01 -10.51
CA SER A 58 -22.25 -0.22 -9.58
C SER A 58 -22.19 0.65 -8.33
N ARG A 59 -21.01 1.19 -7.99
CA ARG A 59 -20.77 1.94 -6.74
C ARG A 59 -20.47 3.41 -6.96
N VAL A 60 -19.82 3.75 -8.07
CA VAL A 60 -19.32 5.09 -8.36
C VAL A 60 -20.07 5.68 -9.55
N ALA A 61 -20.58 6.89 -9.38
CA ALA A 61 -21.20 7.70 -10.41
C ALA A 61 -20.18 8.74 -10.88
N LEU A 62 -19.42 8.39 -11.93
CA LEU A 62 -18.55 9.37 -12.58
C LEU A 62 -19.40 10.29 -13.47
N PRO A 63 -19.07 11.59 -13.56
CA PRO A 63 -19.66 12.44 -14.58
C PRO A 63 -19.44 11.80 -15.94
N ALA A 64 -20.46 11.86 -16.80
CA ALA A 64 -20.32 11.43 -18.18
C ALA A 64 -19.22 12.29 -18.82
N GLN A 65 -17.99 11.78 -18.87
CA GLN A 65 -17.02 12.27 -19.81
C GLN A 65 -17.63 11.96 -21.16
N GLY A 66 -18.22 12.99 -21.80
CA GLY A 66 -18.66 12.91 -23.18
C GLY A 66 -17.54 12.23 -23.95
N THR A 67 -17.90 11.19 -24.70
CA THR A 67 -17.02 10.30 -25.47
C THR A 67 -15.74 11.01 -25.91
N LYS A 68 -14.75 11.00 -25.02
CA LYS A 68 -13.40 10.69 -25.42
C LYS A 68 -13.39 9.17 -25.48
N GLN A 69 -14.18 8.49 -26.35
CA GLN A 69 -13.58 8.12 -27.63
C GLN A 69 -12.38 8.99 -27.84
N ASP A 70 -11.20 8.52 -27.41
CA ASP A 70 -9.99 8.87 -28.11
C ASP A 70 -10.44 9.08 -29.54
N VAL A 71 -10.41 10.34 -30.00
CA VAL A 71 -10.45 10.64 -31.42
C VAL A 71 -9.15 9.97 -31.83
N GLN A 72 -9.25 8.66 -32.03
CA GLN A 72 -8.12 7.78 -32.02
C GLN A 72 -7.56 8.10 -33.37
N ALA A 73 -6.54 8.93 -33.36
CA ALA A 73 -5.77 9.22 -34.53
C ALA A 73 -5.54 7.85 -35.17
N GLU A 74 -6.06 7.67 -36.39
CA GLU A 74 -5.75 6.53 -37.27
C GLU A 74 -4.24 6.49 -37.61
N SER A 75 -3.42 7.29 -36.92
CA SER A 75 -1.97 7.26 -36.95
C SER A 75 -1.43 6.13 -36.09
N ASP A 76 -0.98 5.08 -36.75
CA ASP A 76 -0.26 3.94 -36.18
C ASP A 76 1.14 4.27 -35.64
N THR A 77 1.53 5.55 -35.60
CA THR A 77 2.91 5.97 -35.25
C THR A 77 3.04 6.69 -33.92
N VAL A 78 1.95 7.14 -33.30
CA VAL A 78 1.99 7.83 -32.00
C VAL A 78 1.94 6.83 -30.86
N LEU A 79 2.86 6.97 -29.90
CA LEU A 79 2.83 6.21 -28.65
C LEU A 79 1.64 6.67 -27.79
N ILE A 80 0.64 5.80 -27.66
CA ILE A 80 -0.47 5.97 -26.72
C ILE A 80 -0.30 4.93 -25.60
N PRO A 81 0.10 5.33 -24.38
CA PRO A 81 0.46 4.38 -23.30
C PRO A 81 -0.75 3.54 -22.86
N SER A 82 -1.91 4.18 -22.81
CA SER A 82 -3.19 3.60 -22.42
C SER A 82 -3.85 2.77 -23.53
N ARG A 83 -3.25 2.66 -24.73
CA ARG A 83 -3.88 1.98 -25.89
C ARG A 83 -4.29 0.54 -25.55
N GLY A 84 -5.58 0.26 -25.64
CA GLY A 84 -6.14 -1.06 -25.35
C GLY A 84 -6.28 -1.40 -23.87
N GLU A 85 -6.09 -0.43 -22.97
CA GLU A 85 -6.44 -0.59 -21.55
C GLU A 85 -7.86 -0.06 -21.30
N GLY A 86 -8.61 -0.76 -20.44
CA GLY A 86 -9.85 -0.21 -19.89
C GLY A 86 -9.55 0.82 -18.79
N GLY A 87 -10.55 1.62 -18.43
CA GLY A 87 -10.41 2.68 -17.42
C GLY A 87 -10.05 4.04 -18.03
N GLN A 88 -9.82 5.02 -17.17
CA GLN A 88 -9.44 6.38 -17.54
C GLN A 88 -7.96 6.61 -17.22
N CYS A 89 -7.20 7.13 -18.18
CA CYS A 89 -5.86 7.63 -17.91
C CYS A 89 -5.99 8.92 -17.11
N MET A 90 -5.72 8.86 -15.81
CA MET A 90 -5.83 10.03 -14.92
C MET A 90 -4.60 10.92 -14.99
N LEU A 91 -3.44 10.33 -15.25
CA LEU A 91 -2.17 11.02 -15.22
C LEU A 91 -1.17 10.31 -16.13
N ASP A 92 -0.36 11.07 -16.84
CA ASP A 92 0.77 10.58 -17.63
C ASP A 92 1.93 11.59 -17.64
N THR A 93 3.15 11.07 -17.73
CA THR A 93 4.35 11.87 -17.95
C THR A 93 4.60 12.04 -19.44
N PRO A 94 5.28 13.11 -19.90
CA PRO A 94 5.71 13.23 -21.28
C PRO A 94 6.55 12.02 -21.72
N PRO A 95 6.34 11.46 -22.94
CA PRO A 95 7.12 10.32 -23.41
C PRO A 95 8.58 10.69 -23.67
N LYS A 96 9.50 9.89 -23.14
CA LYS A 96 10.94 10.01 -23.40
C LYS A 96 11.36 9.02 -24.47
N ILE A 97 12.02 9.53 -25.51
CA ILE A 97 12.57 8.71 -26.60
C ILE A 97 13.84 8.03 -26.09
N LEU A 98 13.91 6.71 -26.24
CA LEU A 98 15.10 5.91 -25.89
C LEU A 98 16.11 5.90 -27.04
N PHE A 99 15.61 5.75 -28.27
CA PHE A 99 16.40 5.85 -29.50
C PHE A 99 15.48 6.12 -30.71
N CYS A 100 16.09 6.63 -31.78
CA CYS A 100 15.56 6.65 -33.14
C CYS A 100 16.51 5.81 -33.98
N ASP A 101 15.97 4.78 -34.63
CA ASP A 101 16.69 3.78 -35.42
C ASP A 101 17.74 2.95 -34.65
N LEU A 102 17.34 1.74 -34.27
CA LEU A 102 18.21 0.74 -33.67
C LEU A 102 18.28 -0.51 -34.55
N ARG A 103 19.48 -0.84 -35.00
CA ARG A 103 19.79 -2.13 -35.63
C ARG A 103 20.46 -3.05 -34.60
N LEU A 104 19.97 -4.27 -34.50
CA LEU A 104 20.55 -5.33 -33.67
C LEU A 104 20.90 -6.54 -34.52
N ASP A 105 22.18 -6.90 -34.55
CA ASP A 105 22.65 -8.15 -35.15
C ASP A 105 22.25 -9.38 -34.31
N PRO A 106 22.31 -10.60 -34.87
CA PRO A 106 21.93 -11.81 -34.13
C PRO A 106 22.70 -11.96 -32.80
N GLY A 107 21.95 -12.07 -31.71
CA GLY A 107 22.46 -12.17 -30.35
C GLY A 107 22.93 -10.84 -29.76
N GLU A 108 22.89 -9.74 -30.51
CA GLU A 108 23.21 -8.41 -29.98
C GLU A 108 22.11 -7.94 -29.02
N SER A 109 22.55 -7.38 -27.90
CA SER A 109 21.71 -6.69 -26.93
C SER A 109 22.18 -5.26 -26.74
N ARG A 110 21.25 -4.32 -26.64
CA ARG A 110 21.53 -2.94 -26.21
C ARG A 110 20.63 -2.54 -25.07
N THR A 111 21.23 -1.89 -24.07
CA THR A 111 20.55 -1.45 -22.86
C THR A 111 20.53 0.07 -22.78
N TYR A 112 19.38 0.64 -22.46
CA TYR A 112 19.15 2.06 -22.25
C TYR A 112 18.68 2.30 -20.82
N SER A 113 19.13 3.39 -20.21
CA SER A 113 18.65 3.83 -18.90
C SER A 113 17.51 4.82 -19.06
N TYR A 114 16.35 4.51 -18.49
CA TYR A 114 15.23 5.41 -18.36
C TYR A 114 15.17 5.94 -16.92
N SER A 115 15.11 7.26 -16.78
CA SER A 115 15.00 7.95 -15.49
C SER A 115 13.88 8.99 -15.59
N GLU A 116 12.90 8.89 -14.70
CA GLU A 116 11.77 9.82 -14.62
C GLU A 116 11.29 9.99 -13.18
N VAL A 117 10.86 11.20 -12.85
CA VAL A 117 10.30 11.50 -11.52
C VAL A 117 8.86 10.98 -11.45
N VAL A 118 8.55 10.17 -10.44
CA VAL A 118 7.18 9.71 -10.20
C VAL A 118 6.29 10.92 -9.89
N PRO A 119 5.17 11.10 -10.60
CA PRO A 119 4.28 12.25 -10.41
C PRO A 119 3.78 12.41 -8.96
N ASN A 120 3.77 13.66 -8.47
CA ASN A 120 3.43 14.03 -7.09
C ASN A 120 1.95 14.35 -6.87
N ASP A 121 1.27 14.71 -7.95
CA ASP A 121 -0.13 15.14 -8.04
C ASP A 121 -1.10 13.95 -8.16
N GLY A 122 -0.57 12.74 -8.37
CA GLY A 122 -1.37 11.53 -8.48
C GLY A 122 -1.71 10.86 -7.14
N PRO A 123 -2.78 10.04 -7.11
CA PRO A 123 -3.13 9.23 -5.93
C PRO A 123 -2.12 8.11 -5.70
N PRO A 124 -2.04 7.50 -4.49
CA PRO A 124 -1.24 6.29 -4.30
C PRO A 124 -1.80 5.11 -5.11
N SER A 125 -0.96 4.12 -5.38
CA SER A 125 -1.42 2.84 -5.93
C SER A 125 -2.34 2.14 -4.94
N PHE A 126 -3.57 1.87 -5.35
CA PHE A 126 -4.62 1.31 -4.49
C PHE A 126 -5.55 0.41 -5.29
N ARG A 127 -6.04 -0.66 -4.65
CA ARG A 127 -7.02 -1.58 -5.20
C ARG A 127 -8.12 -1.83 -4.17
N GLY A 128 -9.15 -1.00 -4.20
CA GLY A 128 -10.34 -1.10 -3.37
C GLY A 128 -11.48 -1.86 -4.02
N GLN A 129 -12.65 -1.80 -3.38
CA GLN A 129 -13.91 -2.34 -3.89
C GLN A 129 -14.60 -1.35 -4.84
N SER A 130 -14.39 -0.05 -4.63
CA SER A 130 -15.07 0.99 -5.40
C SER A 130 -14.15 1.59 -6.47
N VAL A 131 -12.87 1.75 -6.18
CA VAL A 131 -11.89 2.28 -7.14
C VAL A 131 -10.57 1.52 -7.16
N LYS A 132 -9.82 1.69 -8.25
CA LYS A 132 -8.47 1.14 -8.43
C LYS A 132 -7.58 2.14 -9.17
N TYR A 133 -6.41 2.42 -8.63
CA TYR A 133 -5.36 3.25 -9.23
C TYR A 133 -4.13 2.38 -9.50
N VAL A 134 -3.68 2.32 -10.76
CA VAL A 134 -2.60 1.43 -11.21
C VAL A 134 -1.55 2.23 -11.96
N TYR A 135 -0.33 2.28 -11.44
CA TYR A 135 0.79 2.91 -12.10
C TYR A 135 1.56 1.90 -12.95
N LYS A 136 1.96 2.33 -14.14
CA LYS A 136 2.71 1.52 -15.10
C LYS A 136 3.75 2.39 -15.80
N LEU A 137 4.93 1.81 -16.01
CA LEU A 137 5.88 2.28 -17.01
C LEU A 137 5.55 1.55 -18.32
N THR A 138 5.18 2.30 -19.35
CA THR A 138 4.91 1.75 -20.69
C THR A 138 6.05 2.06 -21.62
N ILE A 139 6.68 1.00 -22.15
CA ILE A 139 7.69 1.08 -23.20
C ILE A 139 7.03 0.72 -24.52
N GLY A 140 6.95 1.68 -25.43
CA GLY A 140 6.55 1.43 -26.82
C GLY A 140 7.76 1.20 -27.70
N CYS A 141 7.72 0.12 -28.49
CA CYS A 141 8.68 -0.16 -29.56
C CYS A 141 7.91 -0.17 -30.90
N GLN A 142 8.53 0.28 -31.98
CA GLN A 142 8.04 0.00 -33.34
C GLN A 142 9.14 -0.65 -34.17
N ARG A 143 8.89 -1.87 -34.64
CA ARG A 143 9.70 -2.49 -35.69
C ARG A 143 9.34 -1.85 -37.04
N VAL A 144 10.33 -1.66 -37.92
CA VAL A 144 10.07 -1.15 -39.27
C VAL A 144 8.97 -2.00 -39.93
N SER A 145 8.04 -1.33 -40.61
CA SER A 145 6.86 -1.93 -41.27
C SER A 145 5.98 -2.81 -40.36
N SER A 146 5.92 -2.52 -39.06
CA SER A 146 5.16 -3.30 -38.08
C SER A 146 4.36 -2.39 -37.14
N PRO A 147 3.25 -2.90 -36.55
CA PRO A 147 2.50 -2.14 -35.56
C PRO A 147 3.31 -1.96 -34.27
N ILE A 148 2.98 -0.90 -33.52
CA ILE A 148 3.58 -0.62 -32.21
C ILE A 148 3.30 -1.78 -31.25
N LYS A 149 4.32 -2.18 -30.50
CA LYS A 149 4.18 -3.11 -29.36
C LYS A 149 4.49 -2.37 -28.07
N LEU A 150 3.73 -2.70 -27.03
CA LEU A 150 3.82 -2.05 -25.73
C LEU A 150 4.22 -3.09 -24.68
N LEU A 151 5.35 -2.86 -24.00
CA LEU A 151 5.70 -3.52 -22.76
C LEU A 151 5.19 -2.65 -21.60
N ARG A 152 4.46 -3.26 -20.67
CA ARG A 152 3.90 -2.56 -19.49
C ARG A 152 4.48 -3.14 -18.22
N VAL A 153 5.14 -2.29 -17.46
CA VAL A 153 5.79 -2.65 -16.20
C VAL A 153 4.98 -2.01 -15.06
N PRO A 154 4.14 -2.77 -14.35
CA PRO A 154 3.40 -2.23 -13.21
C PRO A 154 4.36 -1.94 -12.06
N PHE A 155 4.15 -0.81 -11.40
CA PHE A 155 4.85 -0.47 -10.17
C PHE A 155 3.87 0.17 -9.19
N ARG A 156 4.26 0.22 -7.92
CA ARG A 156 3.44 0.71 -6.82
C ARG A 156 3.96 2.07 -6.37
N VAL A 157 3.05 3.02 -6.24
CA VAL A 157 3.32 4.36 -5.74
C VAL A 157 2.76 4.51 -4.33
N LEU A 158 3.60 4.97 -3.41
CA LEU A 158 3.22 5.39 -2.07
C LEU A 158 3.23 6.92 -2.00
N VAL A 159 2.26 7.52 -1.32
CA VAL A 159 2.15 8.97 -1.17
C VAL A 159 2.32 9.35 0.28
N LEU A 160 3.14 10.38 0.53
CA LEU A 160 3.31 11.02 1.83
C LEU A 160 2.26 12.14 1.95
N HIS A 161 1.10 11.84 2.51
CA HIS A 161 0.07 12.88 2.71
C HIS A 161 0.38 13.75 3.94
N GLY A 162 0.40 15.07 3.70
CA GLY A 162 0.13 16.16 4.64
C GLY A 162 0.24 15.85 6.14
N MET A 163 1.46 15.74 6.65
CA MET A 163 1.69 16.17 8.02
C MET A 163 1.66 17.70 8.02
N PRO A 164 1.09 18.35 9.06
CA PRO A 164 1.38 19.76 9.27
C PRO A 164 2.91 19.90 9.26
N GLU A 165 3.41 20.92 8.55
CA GLU A 165 4.78 21.37 8.77
C GLU A 165 4.97 21.39 10.29
N PRO A 166 6.06 20.81 10.84
CA PRO A 166 6.36 21.03 12.24
C PRO A 166 6.24 22.54 12.46
N PRO A 167 5.53 23.00 13.52
CA PRO A 167 5.56 24.42 13.83
C PRO A 167 7.03 24.83 13.80
N PHE A 168 7.34 25.90 13.05
CA PHE A 168 8.66 26.53 13.02
C PHE A 168 9.34 26.35 14.37
N PRO A 169 10.63 25.98 14.43
CA PRO A 169 11.27 25.61 15.69
C PRO A 169 11.10 26.78 16.67
N GLN A 170 10.16 26.63 17.59
CA GLN A 170 10.13 27.38 18.82
C GLN A 170 10.77 26.45 19.82
N ASP A 171 11.96 26.89 20.23
CA ASP A 171 12.89 26.30 21.17
C ASP A 171 13.73 25.14 20.62
N GLU A 172 14.90 25.54 20.09
CA GLU A 172 16.09 24.71 20.01
C GLU A 172 16.37 24.06 21.39
N GLU A 173 16.10 22.77 21.54
CA GLU A 173 17.07 21.93 22.23
C GLU A 173 18.07 21.48 21.18
N VAL A 174 19.20 22.19 21.13
CA VAL A 174 20.37 21.88 20.31
C VAL A 174 20.78 20.43 20.59
N ALA A 175 20.32 19.51 19.75
CA ALA A 175 20.96 18.21 19.66
C ALA A 175 22.42 18.49 19.26
N PRO A 176 23.42 17.90 19.95
CA PRO A 176 24.81 18.20 19.67
C PRO A 176 25.09 17.89 18.20
N SER A 177 25.36 18.94 17.43
CA SER A 177 25.79 18.84 16.04
C SER A 177 27.04 17.99 15.99
N ASN A 178 26.92 16.80 15.39
CA ASN A 178 27.96 15.80 15.37
C ASN A 178 29.14 16.32 14.51
N PRO A 179 30.30 16.65 15.10
CA PRO A 179 31.40 17.32 14.40
C PRO A 179 32.14 16.41 13.41
N PHE A 180 31.67 15.18 13.21
CA PHE A 180 32.20 14.20 12.26
C PHE A 180 31.33 14.02 11.00
N LEU A 181 30.18 14.69 10.91
CA LEU A 181 29.39 14.73 9.69
C LEU A 181 29.85 15.93 8.86
N GLU A 182 30.45 15.65 7.70
CA GLU A 182 30.72 16.67 6.69
C GLU A 182 29.36 17.23 6.23
N GLU A 183 29.18 18.55 6.30
CA GLU A 183 28.04 19.22 5.68
C GLU A 183 28.17 19.01 4.17
N GLU A 184 27.33 18.13 3.60
CA GLU A 184 27.22 18.01 2.14
C GLU A 184 26.62 19.31 1.57
N GLU A 185 27.48 20.31 1.37
CA GLU A 185 27.22 21.43 0.50
C GLU A 185 27.04 20.92 -0.94
N GLY A 186 25.79 20.67 -1.34
CA GLY A 186 25.45 20.42 -2.75
C GLY A 186 24.44 19.31 -3.06
N GLY A 187 23.56 18.94 -2.11
CA GLY A 187 22.55 17.90 -2.32
C GLY A 187 21.65 18.14 -3.54
N ARG A 188 21.67 17.18 -4.47
CA ARG A 188 20.79 17.11 -5.66
C ARG A 188 19.32 17.22 -5.22
N ARG A 189 18.48 17.79 -6.09
CA ARG A 189 17.04 18.01 -5.85
C ARG A 189 16.20 16.74 -5.59
N ASP A 190 16.81 15.55 -5.53
CA ASP A 190 16.17 14.24 -5.69
C ASP A 190 15.86 13.48 -4.36
N ASP A 191 16.36 13.91 -3.19
CA ASP A 191 16.26 13.11 -1.93
C ASP A 191 15.16 13.53 -0.93
N ARG A 192 14.43 14.62 -1.19
CA ARG A 192 13.45 15.18 -0.23
C ARG A 192 12.32 14.22 0.17
N PRO A 193 11.76 13.37 -0.71
CA PRO A 193 10.66 12.47 -0.33
C PRO A 193 11.13 11.35 0.60
N LEU A 194 12.31 10.78 0.36
CA LEU A 194 12.88 9.72 1.19
C LEU A 194 13.28 10.27 2.55
N GLU A 195 13.93 11.43 2.58
CA GLU A 195 14.29 12.15 3.81
C GLU A 195 13.05 12.44 4.67
N ARG A 196 11.96 12.94 4.07
CA ARG A 196 10.68 13.12 4.77
C ARG A 196 10.08 11.80 5.27
N ALA A 197 10.21 10.72 4.51
CA ALA A 197 9.78 9.40 4.97
C ALA A 197 10.64 8.91 6.17
N LEU A 198 11.91 9.31 6.22
CA LEU A 198 12.79 9.06 7.37
C LEU A 198 12.38 9.93 8.56
N ASP A 199 12.02 11.20 8.40
CA ASP A 199 11.49 12.04 9.50
C ASP A 199 10.23 11.43 10.15
N MET A 200 9.41 10.74 9.36
CA MET A 200 8.26 9.98 9.89
C MET A 200 8.65 8.82 10.83
N LEU A 201 9.88 8.29 10.75
CA LEU A 201 10.42 7.35 11.76
C LEU A 201 10.40 8.00 13.14
N THR A 202 10.82 9.26 13.24
CA THR A 202 10.90 10.01 14.49
C THR A 202 9.52 10.31 15.07
N ILE A 203 8.52 10.55 14.21
CA ILE A 203 7.15 10.81 14.67
C ILE A 203 6.52 9.53 15.23
N THR A 204 6.66 8.41 14.51
CA THR A 204 6.05 7.12 14.90
C THR A 204 6.79 6.40 16.04
N SER A 205 7.99 6.86 16.41
CA SER A 205 8.74 6.35 17.55
C SER A 205 8.29 6.93 18.89
N ARG A 206 7.64 8.10 18.88
CA ARG A 206 7.06 8.72 20.09
C ARG A 206 5.93 7.84 20.62
N ARG A 207 6.04 7.44 21.88
CA ARG A 207 5.04 6.63 22.59
C ARG A 207 4.37 7.47 23.66
N CYS A 208 3.07 7.68 23.54
CA CYS A 208 2.24 8.31 24.56
C CYS A 208 1.08 7.36 24.87
N PRO A 209 0.93 6.88 26.11
CA PRO A 209 -0.15 5.97 26.45
C PRO A 209 -1.50 6.69 26.32
N HIS A 210 -2.38 6.13 25.51
CA HIS A 210 -3.78 6.51 25.39
C HIS A 210 -4.62 5.48 26.13
N LEU A 211 -5.29 5.90 27.20
CA LEU A 211 -6.15 5.03 28.01
C LEU A 211 -7.62 5.31 27.69
N PHE A 212 -8.38 4.25 27.49
CA PHE A 212 -9.81 4.28 27.21
C PHE A 212 -10.55 3.39 28.19
N ASN A 213 -11.65 3.88 28.74
CA ASN A 213 -12.56 3.05 29.53
C ASN A 213 -13.58 2.43 28.59
N ILE A 214 -13.55 1.10 28.46
CA ILE A 214 -14.52 0.34 27.69
C ILE A 214 -15.71 0.05 28.60
N THR A 215 -16.86 0.61 28.27
CA THR A 215 -18.09 0.50 29.05
C THR A 215 -19.22 -0.04 28.19
N ASN A 216 -20.04 -0.91 28.76
CA ASN A 216 -21.32 -1.33 28.21
C ASN A 216 -22.46 -0.62 28.97
N MET A 217 -23.71 -0.73 28.51
CA MET A 217 -24.90 -0.18 29.16
C MET A 217 -25.05 -0.59 30.64
N ARG A 218 -24.46 -1.72 31.05
CA ARG A 218 -24.51 -2.21 32.43
C ARG A 218 -23.37 -1.71 33.33
N GLY A 219 -22.31 -1.10 32.79
CA GLY A 219 -21.11 -0.77 33.57
C GLY A 219 -19.79 -0.94 32.80
N LYS A 220 -18.68 -0.87 33.53
CA LYS A 220 -17.33 -0.94 32.96
C LYS A 220 -16.94 -2.39 32.64
N VAL A 221 -16.36 -2.61 31.47
CA VAL A 221 -15.90 -3.92 31.01
C VAL A 221 -14.38 -4.02 31.19
N ALA A 222 -13.63 -3.04 30.71
CA ALA A 222 -12.17 -3.06 30.75
C ALA A 222 -11.57 -1.65 30.61
N LYS A 223 -10.31 -1.49 30.97
CA LYS A 223 -9.47 -0.38 30.50
C LYS A 223 -8.64 -0.86 29.32
N PHE A 224 -8.66 -0.12 28.23
CA PHE A 224 -7.83 -0.35 27.06
C PHE A 224 -6.69 0.67 27.02
N CYS A 225 -5.47 0.23 26.74
CA CYS A 225 -4.31 1.10 26.57
C CYS A 225 -3.59 0.82 25.26
N ILE A 226 -3.24 1.89 24.53
CA ILE A 226 -2.44 1.86 23.31
C ILE A 226 -1.40 2.98 23.33
N PHE A 227 -0.18 2.73 22.89
CA PHE A 227 0.93 3.68 23.04
C PHE A 227 1.08 4.70 21.90
N LYS A 228 0.35 4.51 20.79
CA LYS A 228 0.28 5.46 19.67
C LYS A 228 -0.94 5.15 18.81
N THR A 229 -1.39 6.12 18.03
CA THR A 229 -2.49 5.96 17.07
C THR A 229 -2.03 6.14 15.62
N VAL A 230 -0.72 6.34 15.42
CA VAL A 230 -0.08 6.50 14.11
C VAL A 230 0.96 5.40 13.95
N TYR A 231 0.79 4.58 12.93
CA TYR A 231 1.61 3.41 12.63
C TYR A 231 2.14 3.47 11.20
N ARG A 232 3.26 2.81 10.94
CA ARG A 232 3.78 2.63 9.57
C ARG A 232 3.48 1.24 9.06
N LEU A 233 3.49 1.10 7.73
CA LEU A 233 3.47 -0.22 7.10
C LEU A 233 4.61 -1.08 7.64
N GLY A 234 4.28 -2.31 8.06
CA GLY A 234 5.20 -3.26 8.68
C GLY A 234 5.40 -3.11 10.19
N GLU A 235 4.78 -2.13 10.85
CA GLU A 235 4.80 -2.04 12.31
C GLU A 235 3.72 -2.92 12.95
N ASP A 236 3.97 -3.34 14.20
CA ASP A 236 2.99 -4.04 15.01
C ASP A 236 2.19 -3.06 15.89
N ILE A 237 0.87 -3.23 15.85
CA ILE A 237 -0.07 -2.54 16.74
C ILE A 237 -0.22 -3.38 17.99
N ILE A 238 0.31 -2.87 19.10
CA ILE A 238 0.21 -3.50 20.41
C ILE A 238 -0.75 -2.70 21.27
N GLY A 239 -1.74 -3.39 21.82
CA GLY A 239 -2.69 -2.85 22.79
C GLY A 239 -2.84 -3.79 23.98
N THR A 240 -3.09 -3.22 25.15
CA THR A 240 -3.28 -3.98 26.40
C THR A 240 -4.66 -3.73 26.98
N PHE A 241 -5.24 -4.76 27.57
CA PHE A 241 -6.48 -4.70 28.31
C PHE A 241 -6.24 -5.00 29.78
N ASP A 242 -6.88 -4.23 30.64
CA ASP A 242 -6.96 -4.47 32.07
C ASP A 242 -8.43 -4.63 32.46
N PHE A 243 -8.78 -5.85 32.87
CA PHE A 243 -10.11 -6.26 33.30
C PHE A 243 -10.25 -6.29 34.83
N SER A 244 -9.18 -5.99 35.58
CA SER A 244 -9.18 -6.10 37.05
C SER A 244 -10.20 -5.18 37.74
N GLU A 245 -10.48 -4.03 37.12
CA GLU A 245 -11.48 -3.05 37.59
C GLU A 245 -12.76 -3.05 36.73
N GLY A 246 -13.08 -4.17 36.07
CA GLY A 246 -14.31 -4.33 35.29
C GLY A 246 -15.48 -4.76 36.19
N ASP A 247 -16.62 -4.06 36.08
CA ASP A 247 -17.88 -4.45 36.72
C ASP A 247 -18.53 -5.65 36.01
N ILE A 248 -18.28 -5.77 34.69
CA ILE A 248 -18.89 -6.77 33.82
C ILE A 248 -17.83 -7.78 33.37
N PRO A 249 -18.03 -9.09 33.61
CA PRO A 249 -17.12 -10.12 33.11
C PRO A 249 -17.09 -10.15 31.58
N CYS A 250 -15.90 -9.92 31.02
CA CYS A 250 -15.64 -10.11 29.61
C CYS A 250 -15.21 -11.57 29.37
N ILE A 251 -15.95 -12.28 28.53
CA ILE A 251 -15.69 -13.68 28.20
C ILE A 251 -14.64 -13.76 27.10
N GLN A 252 -14.83 -12.95 26.05
CA GLN A 252 -13.98 -12.97 24.87
C GLN A 252 -13.94 -11.59 24.24
N TYR A 253 -12.81 -11.24 23.63
CA TYR A 253 -12.71 -10.06 22.79
C TYR A 253 -12.04 -10.41 21.46
N SER A 254 -12.34 -9.62 20.44
CA SER A 254 -11.65 -9.65 19.16
C SER A 254 -11.26 -8.26 18.72
N VAL A 255 -10.10 -8.14 18.10
CA VAL A 255 -9.59 -6.88 17.54
C VAL A 255 -9.21 -7.13 16.10
N SER A 256 -9.70 -6.30 15.19
CA SER A 256 -9.38 -6.40 13.77
C SER A 256 -8.88 -5.08 13.22
N LEU A 257 -7.81 -5.14 12.43
CA LEU A 257 -7.33 -4.00 11.67
C LEU A 257 -8.18 -3.89 10.39
N GLN A 258 -8.85 -2.76 10.21
CA GLN A 258 -9.78 -2.55 9.10
C GLN A 258 -9.44 -1.28 8.32
N SER A 259 -9.62 -1.33 7.00
CA SER A 259 -9.62 -0.16 6.14
C SER A 259 -11.03 0.16 5.69
N GLU A 260 -11.40 1.43 5.75
CA GLU A 260 -12.69 1.97 5.38
C GLU A 260 -12.55 2.80 4.09
N GLU A 261 -13.17 2.32 3.01
CA GLU A 261 -13.24 3.00 1.72
C GLU A 261 -14.60 3.70 1.60
N GLU A 262 -14.59 5.03 1.73
CA GLU A 262 -15.75 5.91 1.64
C GLU A 262 -15.75 6.67 0.31
N ILE A 263 -16.85 6.58 -0.44
CA ILE A 263 -17.02 7.33 -1.69
C ILE A 263 -17.58 8.71 -1.36
N GLN A 264 -16.98 9.76 -1.94
CA GLN A 264 -17.40 11.14 -1.75
C GLN A 264 -18.83 11.37 -2.27
N GLN A 265 -19.62 12.18 -1.55
CA GLN A 265 -21.06 12.33 -1.80
C GLN A 265 -21.42 12.64 -3.25
N GLY A 266 -20.61 13.48 -3.93
CA GLY A 266 -20.83 13.85 -5.34
C GLY A 266 -20.66 12.71 -6.35
N TYR A 267 -20.01 11.62 -5.95
CA TYR A 267 -19.73 10.46 -6.80
C TYR A 267 -20.46 9.18 -6.33
N GLN A 268 -21.32 9.28 -5.33
CA GLN A 268 -22.12 8.13 -4.86
C GLN A 268 -23.23 7.80 -5.88
N ARG A 269 -23.40 6.51 -6.18
CA ARG A 269 -24.52 6.06 -7.04
C ARG A 269 -25.87 6.15 -6.33
N ARG A 270 -25.87 5.96 -5.01
CA ARG A 270 -27.08 5.98 -4.19
C ARG A 270 -26.83 6.86 -2.96
N PRO A 271 -27.79 7.71 -2.56
CA PRO A 271 -27.66 8.46 -1.33
C PRO A 271 -27.57 7.49 -0.14
N GLY A 272 -26.61 7.73 0.75
CA GLY A 272 -26.40 6.87 1.94
C GLY A 272 -25.75 5.52 1.61
N GLN A 273 -24.99 5.43 0.52
CA GLN A 273 -24.24 4.22 0.18
C GLN A 273 -23.28 3.84 1.30
N SER A 274 -23.26 2.55 1.66
CA SER A 274 -22.46 2.07 2.78
C SER A 274 -20.96 2.16 2.51
N ILE A 275 -20.21 2.48 3.56
CA ILE A 275 -18.75 2.45 3.57
C ILE A 275 -18.29 1.02 3.32
N SER A 276 -17.29 0.86 2.45
CA SER A 276 -16.73 -0.45 2.15
C SER A 276 -15.61 -0.76 3.14
N VAL A 277 -15.80 -1.80 3.96
CA VAL A 277 -14.84 -2.18 5.00
C VAL A 277 -14.08 -3.44 4.56
N THR A 278 -12.76 -3.43 4.71
CA THR A 278 -11.88 -4.59 4.44
C THR A 278 -11.01 -4.87 5.66
N GLY A 279 -10.98 -6.13 6.13
CA GLY A 279 -10.12 -6.56 7.24
C GLY A 279 -8.74 -7.02 6.77
N HIS A 280 -7.70 -6.68 7.53
CA HIS A 280 -6.29 -6.94 7.21
C HIS A 280 -5.58 -7.82 8.24
N GLY A 281 -6.31 -8.25 9.28
CA GLY A 281 -5.82 -9.10 10.36
C GLY A 281 -6.83 -9.09 11.51
N ARG A 282 -6.88 -10.18 12.29
CA ARG A 282 -7.76 -10.31 13.45
C ARG A 282 -7.07 -11.08 14.56
N HIS A 283 -7.12 -10.54 15.78
CA HIS A 283 -6.76 -11.19 17.03
C HIS A 283 -8.04 -11.57 17.76
N LEU A 284 -8.06 -12.74 18.38
CA LEU A 284 -9.19 -13.27 19.13
C LEU A 284 -8.66 -13.94 20.38
N GLU A 285 -9.22 -13.60 21.55
CA GLU A 285 -8.77 -14.18 22.81
C GLU A 285 -9.94 -14.31 23.80
N SER A 286 -9.97 -15.45 24.49
CA SER A 286 -10.86 -15.68 25.63
C SER A 286 -10.20 -15.08 26.88
N CYS A 287 -10.89 -14.16 27.54
CA CYS A 287 -10.37 -13.36 28.65
C CYS A 287 -11.13 -13.57 29.95
N LEU A 288 -12.01 -14.58 30.02
CA LEU A 288 -12.75 -14.90 31.24
C LEU A 288 -11.77 -15.15 32.40
N HIS A 289 -12.02 -14.51 33.55
CA HIS A 289 -11.18 -14.57 34.77
C HIS A 289 -9.72 -14.10 34.58
N THR A 290 -9.40 -13.40 33.50
CA THR A 290 -8.07 -12.85 33.29
C THR A 290 -8.01 -11.40 33.76
N ALA A 291 -7.03 -11.04 34.59
CA ALA A 291 -6.88 -9.67 35.08
C ALA A 291 -6.39 -8.71 33.99
N SER A 292 -5.50 -9.17 33.10
CA SER A 292 -4.97 -8.36 32.01
C SER A 292 -4.53 -9.21 30.82
N THR A 293 -4.74 -8.72 29.60
CA THR A 293 -4.30 -9.36 28.35
C THR A 293 -3.67 -8.34 27.41
N HIS A 294 -3.14 -8.82 26.28
CA HIS A 294 -2.63 -7.96 25.22
C HIS A 294 -2.87 -8.59 23.85
N PHE A 295 -2.83 -7.77 22.81
CA PHE A 295 -2.80 -8.23 21.43
C PHE A 295 -1.64 -7.60 20.67
N SER A 296 -1.23 -8.26 19.58
CA SER A 296 -0.34 -7.70 18.57
C SER A 296 -0.93 -7.93 17.19
N LEU A 297 -1.16 -6.86 16.43
CA LEU A 297 -1.65 -6.93 15.05
C LEU A 297 -0.63 -6.29 14.10
N PRO A 298 -0.04 -7.05 13.16
CA PRO A 298 0.90 -6.49 12.19
C PRO A 298 0.15 -5.64 11.16
N VAL A 299 0.65 -4.43 10.89
CA VAL A 299 0.22 -3.63 9.73
C VAL A 299 0.90 -4.19 8.49
N PRO A 300 0.16 -4.73 7.49
CA PRO A 300 0.80 -5.37 6.35
C PRO A 300 1.64 -4.40 5.51
N LEU A 301 2.69 -4.90 4.83
CA LEU A 301 3.52 -4.07 3.95
C LEU A 301 2.89 -3.81 2.57
N ASN A 302 1.94 -4.64 2.16
CA ASN A 302 1.29 -4.58 0.84
C ASN A 302 0.04 -3.68 0.80
N VAL A 303 -0.46 -3.20 1.94
CA VAL A 303 -1.67 -2.37 2.02
C VAL A 303 -1.37 -0.90 1.79
N THR A 304 -2.35 -0.15 1.30
CA THR A 304 -2.19 1.28 1.00
C THR A 304 -2.45 2.12 2.25
N PRO A 305 -1.54 3.04 2.63
CA PRO A 305 -1.77 4.03 3.68
C PRO A 305 -3.05 4.84 3.45
N GLY A 306 -3.52 5.54 4.49
CA GLY A 306 -4.70 6.40 4.35
C GLY A 306 -4.47 7.52 3.33
N PHE A 307 -5.45 7.75 2.46
CA PHE A 307 -5.40 8.79 1.43
C PHE A 307 -6.80 9.35 1.14
N SER A 308 -6.84 10.51 0.49
CA SER A 308 -8.08 11.13 0.06
C SER A 308 -7.92 11.69 -1.35
N THR A 309 -8.89 11.42 -2.21
CA THR A 309 -9.06 12.01 -3.53
C THR A 309 -10.46 12.62 -3.63
N ASP A 310 -10.74 13.31 -4.74
CA ASP A 310 -12.08 13.86 -5.01
C ASP A 310 -13.19 12.80 -5.06
N ILE A 311 -12.82 11.53 -5.30
CA ILE A 311 -13.78 10.43 -5.52
C ILE A 311 -13.91 9.54 -4.28
N VAL A 312 -12.79 9.23 -3.61
CA VAL A 312 -12.76 8.25 -2.53
C VAL A 312 -11.86 8.71 -1.39
N THR A 313 -12.14 8.26 -0.18
CA THR A 313 -11.26 8.41 0.97
C THR A 313 -11.06 7.06 1.64
N LEU A 314 -9.80 6.72 1.88
CA LEU A 314 -9.40 5.51 2.60
C LEU A 314 -8.95 5.88 4.01
N ARG A 315 -9.63 5.33 5.02
CA ARG A 315 -9.27 5.48 6.45
C ARG A 315 -8.95 4.12 7.07
N TRP A 316 -8.30 4.16 8.23
CA TRP A 316 -7.92 2.97 8.98
C TRP A 316 -8.48 3.01 10.39
N ARG A 317 -8.92 1.86 10.90
CA ARG A 317 -9.42 1.71 12.27
C ARG A 317 -9.06 0.36 12.86
N LEU A 318 -9.02 0.31 14.18
CA LEU A 318 -9.12 -0.92 14.95
C LEU A 318 -10.59 -1.12 15.32
N HIS A 319 -11.16 -2.24 14.91
CA HIS A 319 -12.51 -2.63 15.24
C HIS A 319 -12.48 -3.71 16.32
N PHE A 320 -13.07 -3.40 17.46
CA PHE A 320 -13.17 -4.25 18.62
C PHE A 320 -14.56 -4.83 18.72
N GLU A 321 -14.64 -6.12 19.07
CA GLU A 321 -15.88 -6.80 19.42
C GLU A 321 -15.69 -7.47 20.77
N PHE A 322 -16.61 -7.24 21.70
CA PHE A 322 -16.57 -7.82 23.04
C PHE A 322 -17.77 -8.74 23.24
N VAL A 323 -17.54 -9.85 23.93
CA VAL A 323 -18.56 -10.78 24.40
C VAL A 323 -18.55 -10.72 25.92
N THR A 324 -19.64 -10.26 26.52
CA THR A 324 -19.77 -10.05 27.96
C THR A 324 -20.86 -10.94 28.56
N SER A 325 -20.66 -11.39 29.80
CA SER A 325 -21.69 -12.14 30.53
C SER A 325 -22.83 -11.21 30.96
N ARG A 326 -24.09 -11.65 30.85
CA ARG A 326 -25.25 -10.94 31.39
C ARG A 326 -25.36 -11.07 32.90
N GLU A 327 -25.06 -12.26 33.40
CA GLU A 327 -25.11 -12.56 34.82
C GLU A 327 -23.71 -12.43 35.44
N PRO A 328 -23.61 -11.91 36.67
CA PRO A 328 -22.37 -11.94 37.42
C PRO A 328 -21.96 -13.39 37.62
N MET A 329 -20.85 -13.81 37.01
CA MET A 329 -20.33 -15.16 37.23
C MET A 329 -19.81 -15.26 38.67
N GLU A 330 -20.32 -16.23 39.42
CA GLU A 330 -19.90 -16.46 40.80
C GLU A 330 -18.39 -16.74 40.86
N SER A 331 -17.70 -16.08 41.79
CA SER A 331 -16.34 -16.44 42.15
C SER A 331 -16.36 -17.81 42.81
N HIS A 332 -15.98 -18.86 42.08
CA HIS A 332 -15.96 -20.21 42.64
C HIS A 332 -14.86 -20.32 43.70
N ASN A 333 -15.30 -20.39 44.96
CA ASN A 333 -14.44 -20.68 46.09
C ASN A 333 -13.85 -22.08 45.91
N VAL A 334 -12.52 -22.19 45.76
CA VAL A 334 -11.82 -23.47 45.87
C VAL A 334 -12.06 -23.97 47.30
N LEU A 335 -12.94 -24.95 47.50
CA LEU A 335 -13.07 -25.62 48.79
C LEU A 335 -11.72 -26.31 49.08
N GLN A 336 -10.96 -25.77 50.03
CA GLN A 336 -9.62 -26.23 50.41
C GLN A 336 -9.54 -27.69 50.91
N ASN A 337 -10.66 -28.42 50.99
CA ASN A 337 -10.73 -29.75 51.60
C ASN A 337 -11.54 -30.77 50.76
N GLN A 338 -11.26 -30.91 49.46
CA GLN A 338 -11.74 -32.05 48.68
C GLN A 338 -10.59 -33.05 48.40
N PRO A 339 -10.75 -34.34 48.77
CA PRO A 339 -9.73 -35.37 48.55
C PRO A 339 -9.72 -35.97 47.13
N GLU A 340 -10.58 -35.50 46.21
CA GLU A 340 -10.64 -35.95 44.82
C GLU A 340 -10.17 -34.88 43.84
N VAL A 341 -9.53 -35.32 42.76
CA VAL A 341 -9.11 -34.46 41.65
C VAL A 341 -10.36 -33.81 41.03
N THR A 342 -10.59 -32.53 41.34
CA THR A 342 -11.66 -31.74 40.72
C THR A 342 -11.29 -31.46 39.26
N VAL A 343 -12.03 -32.04 38.32
CA VAL A 343 -11.93 -31.71 36.90
C VAL A 343 -12.81 -30.49 36.65
N TRP A 344 -12.19 -29.37 36.29
CA TRP A 344 -12.88 -28.14 35.96
C TRP A 344 -13.42 -28.22 34.54
N THR A 345 -14.73 -28.02 34.39
CA THR A 345 -15.42 -27.92 33.09
C THR A 345 -16.01 -26.52 32.97
N GLY A 346 -15.92 -25.92 31.78
CA GLY A 346 -16.61 -24.66 31.51
C GLY A 346 -18.14 -24.81 31.60
N ALA A 347 -18.84 -23.70 31.84
CA ALA A 347 -20.30 -23.68 31.83
C ALA A 347 -20.83 -24.11 30.45
N GLU A 348 -21.82 -25.02 30.41
CA GLU A 348 -22.43 -25.50 29.16
C GLU A 348 -23.23 -24.40 28.45
N HIS A 349 -23.83 -23.49 29.22
CA HIS A 349 -24.60 -22.36 28.70
C HIS A 349 -24.26 -21.08 29.47
N VAL A 350 -24.01 -20.00 28.74
CA VAL A 350 -23.73 -18.68 29.31
C VAL A 350 -24.52 -17.66 28.51
N ASP A 351 -25.33 -16.85 29.21
CA ASP A 351 -26.04 -15.75 28.59
C ASP A 351 -25.09 -14.58 28.32
N VAL A 352 -24.99 -14.21 27.04
CA VAL A 352 -24.02 -13.20 26.58
C VAL A 352 -24.67 -12.00 25.92
N ASP A 353 -23.95 -10.87 25.97
CA ASP A 353 -24.17 -9.71 25.14
C ASP A 353 -22.92 -9.35 24.36
N THR A 354 -23.13 -8.90 23.12
CA THR A 354 -22.07 -8.43 22.25
C THR A 354 -22.22 -6.95 21.96
N PHE A 355 -21.08 -6.25 21.92
CA PHE A 355 -21.03 -4.87 21.46
C PHE A 355 -19.69 -4.61 20.77
N SER A 356 -19.64 -3.56 19.96
CA SER A 356 -18.46 -3.17 19.23
C SER A 356 -17.98 -1.78 19.59
N TRP A 357 -16.69 -1.54 19.39
CA TRP A 357 -16.05 -0.25 19.57
C TRP A 357 -15.01 -0.04 18.48
N ASP A 358 -14.88 1.18 17.98
CA ASP A 358 -13.96 1.53 16.91
C ASP A 358 -12.96 2.58 17.38
N LEU A 359 -11.68 2.33 17.13
CA LEU A 359 -10.61 3.30 17.35
C LEU A 359 -9.97 3.70 16.01
N PRO A 360 -10.17 4.93 15.53
CA PRO A 360 -9.48 5.43 14.35
C PRO A 360 -7.97 5.46 14.55
N ILE A 361 -7.22 5.02 13.55
CA ILE A 361 -5.76 5.08 13.52
C ILE A 361 -5.30 5.67 12.18
N LYS A 362 -4.04 6.12 12.12
CA LYS A 362 -3.39 6.53 10.88
C LYS A 362 -2.32 5.53 10.51
N VAL A 363 -2.36 5.05 9.28
CA VAL A 363 -1.30 4.24 8.68
C VAL A 363 -0.51 5.13 7.72
N LEU A 364 0.80 5.19 7.90
CA LEU A 364 1.76 5.95 7.10
C LEU A 364 2.58 5.00 6.21
N PRO A 365 3.04 5.48 5.04
CA PRO A 365 3.99 4.73 4.22
C PRO A 365 5.31 4.48 4.97
N THR A 366 6.10 3.54 4.45
CA THR A 366 7.44 3.21 4.93
C THR A 366 8.45 3.34 3.80
N ASN A 367 9.72 3.06 4.06
CA ASN A 367 10.75 3.03 3.03
C ASN A 367 10.34 2.04 1.91
N PRO A 368 10.25 2.49 0.63
CA PRO A 368 9.83 1.63 -0.48
C PRO A 368 10.63 0.34 -0.60
N ALA A 369 11.93 0.36 -0.27
CA ALA A 369 12.80 -0.80 -0.30
C ALA A 369 12.25 -1.97 0.55
N LEU A 370 11.66 -1.68 1.72
CA LEU A 370 11.08 -2.70 2.60
C LEU A 370 9.82 -3.35 1.99
N THR A 371 9.05 -2.57 1.22
CA THR A 371 7.81 -3.05 0.58
C THR A 371 8.04 -3.79 -0.74
N SER A 372 9.18 -3.53 -1.39
CA SER A 372 9.58 -4.20 -2.63
C SER A 372 9.78 -5.71 -2.46
N TYR A 373 10.24 -6.17 -1.28
CA TYR A 373 10.45 -7.61 -1.00
C TYR A 373 9.16 -8.43 -0.96
N VAL A 374 8.04 -7.82 -0.57
CA VAL A 374 6.73 -8.50 -0.44
C VAL A 374 5.95 -8.50 -1.76
N SER A 375 6.30 -7.59 -2.68
CA SER A 375 5.60 -7.41 -3.96
C SER A 375 6.07 -8.37 -5.06
N GLN A 376 6.98 -9.31 -4.74
CA GLN A 376 7.53 -10.27 -5.69
C GLN A 376 6.58 -11.45 -5.87
N PRO A 377 6.03 -11.70 -7.08
CA PRO A 377 5.44 -12.99 -7.37
C PRO A 377 6.56 -14.03 -7.30
N SER A 378 6.35 -15.09 -6.54
CA SER A 378 7.26 -16.21 -6.35
C SER A 378 7.78 -16.76 -7.68
N LEU A 379 9.00 -16.38 -8.04
CA LEU A 379 9.84 -17.08 -9.01
C LEU A 379 11.24 -17.19 -8.40
N HIS A 380 11.67 -18.45 -8.24
CA HIS A 380 13.02 -18.81 -7.81
C HIS A 380 14.07 -18.20 -8.77
N CYS A 381 14.68 -17.10 -8.38
CA CYS A 381 16.01 -16.69 -8.81
C CYS A 381 16.68 -15.96 -7.66
N LEU A 382 17.84 -16.44 -7.25
CA LEU A 382 18.62 -16.05 -6.06
C LEU A 382 19.20 -14.62 -6.12
N THR A 383 18.63 -13.73 -6.95
CA THR A 383 18.97 -12.29 -7.04
C THR A 383 17.76 -11.35 -7.15
N GLY A 384 16.52 -11.86 -7.03
CA GLY A 384 15.35 -11.11 -6.52
C GLY A 384 14.94 -9.78 -7.18
N VAL A 385 15.11 -9.57 -8.50
CA VAL A 385 14.55 -8.41 -9.22
C VAL A 385 13.46 -8.88 -10.19
N PRO A 386 12.24 -8.30 -10.17
CA PRO A 386 11.20 -8.67 -11.14
C PRO A 386 11.63 -8.26 -12.55
N VAL A 387 11.67 -9.23 -13.46
CA VAL A 387 11.99 -9.03 -14.87
C VAL A 387 10.70 -9.09 -15.68
N TYR A 388 10.38 -8.01 -16.40
CA TYR A 388 9.23 -7.96 -17.28
C TYR A 388 9.71 -8.01 -18.73
N SER A 389 9.19 -8.95 -19.51
CA SER A 389 9.57 -9.10 -20.92
C SER A 389 8.37 -9.06 -21.86
N THR A 390 8.61 -8.60 -23.09
CA THR A 390 7.67 -8.67 -24.22
C THR A 390 8.45 -8.91 -25.49
N ILE A 391 7.86 -9.67 -26.41
CA ILE A 391 8.45 -9.94 -27.70
C ILE A 391 7.82 -9.03 -28.75
N CYS A 392 8.61 -8.11 -29.31
CA CYS A 392 8.27 -7.35 -30.50
C CYS A 392 8.48 -8.28 -31.74
N ARG A 393 7.40 -8.94 -32.21
CA ARG A 393 7.39 -9.71 -33.48
C ARG A 393 7.14 -8.82 -34.67
#